data_AF-A0A5Q4G5K0-F1
#
_entry.id   AF-A0A5Q4G5K0-F1
#
_cell.length_a   1.000
_cell.length_b   1.000
_cell.length_c   1.000
_cell.angle_alpha   90.00
_cell.angle_beta   90.00
_cell.angle_gamma   90.00
#
_symmetry.space_group_name_H-M   'P 1'
#
loop_
_entity.id
_entity.type
_entity.pdbx_description
1 polymer ?
#
loop_
_entity_poly.entity_id
_entity_poly.type
_entity_poly.pdbx_seq_one_letter_code
_entity_poly.pdbx_strand_id
1 'polypeptide(L)'
;MALILDTGPLYAALDRSDADHAACRRLLEASNEPLVVPAPVLVEVEYWTQRRLGTGAWLALLDDIAAGAFQVEDLVAADYRRICDLCDRYADADIGFVDAAVLAVTERLGEPKLATLDRRHFGTMRPRHVDALTLLPLDEP
;
A
#
# COMPACT_ATOMS: atom_id res chain seq x y z
N MET A 1 -3.33 15.27 3.24
CA MET A 1 -4.30 14.18 3.05
C MET A 1 -4.01 13.58 1.70
N ALA A 2 -3.62 12.32 1.76
CA ALA A 2 -3.19 11.47 0.68
C ALA A 2 -3.77 10.08 0.92
N LEU A 3 -3.85 9.27 -0.13
CA LEU A 3 -4.20 7.86 -0.01
C LEU A 3 -2.92 7.04 -0.12
N ILE A 4 -2.50 6.44 1.00
CA ILE A 4 -1.37 5.50 1.01
C ILE A 4 -1.81 4.19 0.37
N LEU A 5 -1.01 3.64 -0.53
CA LEU A 5 -1.28 2.40 -1.24
C LEU A 5 -0.37 1.27 -0.75
N ASP A 6 -0.98 0.17 -0.36
CA ASP A 6 -0.32 -1.12 -0.17
C ASP A 6 -0.24 -1.90 -1.50
N THR A 7 0.49 -3.02 -1.51
CA THR A 7 0.70 -3.91 -2.66
C THR A 7 -0.62 -4.39 -3.25
N GLY A 8 -1.57 -4.84 -2.42
CA GLY A 8 -2.81 -5.47 -2.85
C GLY A 8 -3.63 -4.61 -3.83
N PRO A 9 -4.09 -3.40 -3.43
CA PRO A 9 -4.89 -2.56 -4.31
C PRO A 9 -4.14 -2.08 -5.55
N LEU A 10 -2.83 -1.82 -5.44
CA LEU A 10 -2.03 -1.41 -6.59
C LEU A 10 -1.91 -2.55 -7.61
N TYR A 11 -1.61 -3.78 -7.16
CA TYR A 11 -1.57 -4.96 -8.02
C TYR A 11 -2.95 -5.27 -8.64
N ALA A 12 -4.02 -5.32 -7.82
CA ALA A 12 -5.36 -5.62 -8.28
C ALA A 12 -5.86 -4.59 -9.32
N ALA A 13 -5.47 -3.32 -9.19
CA ALA A 13 -5.77 -2.30 -10.20
C ALA A 13 -5.06 -2.55 -11.55
N LEU A 14 -3.94 -3.27 -11.58
CA LEU A 14 -3.22 -3.63 -12.82
C LEU A 14 -3.77 -4.93 -13.44
N ASP A 15 -4.16 -5.89 -12.61
CA ASP A 15 -4.68 -7.19 -13.05
C ASP A 15 -6.19 -7.13 -13.32
N ARG A 16 -6.58 -7.04 -14.60
CA ARG A 16 -7.99 -7.02 -15.03
C ARG A 16 -8.78 -8.28 -14.68
N SER A 17 -8.09 -9.37 -14.35
CA SER A 17 -8.72 -10.64 -13.96
C SER A 17 -8.81 -10.83 -12.44
N ASP A 18 -8.23 -9.92 -11.66
CA ASP A 18 -8.31 -9.94 -10.21
C ASP A 18 -9.74 -9.69 -9.74
N ALA A 19 -10.17 -10.41 -8.71
CA ALA A 19 -11.52 -10.31 -8.18
C ALA A 19 -11.80 -8.90 -7.62
N ASP A 20 -10.78 -8.25 -7.08
CA ASP A 20 -10.86 -6.92 -6.48
C ASP A 20 -10.54 -5.80 -7.49
N HIS A 21 -10.30 -6.13 -8.77
CA HIS A 21 -9.90 -5.18 -9.81
C HIS A 21 -10.85 -3.98 -9.89
N ALA A 22 -12.15 -4.24 -10.00
CA ALA A 22 -13.15 -3.19 -10.18
C ALA A 22 -13.23 -2.25 -8.96
N ALA A 23 -13.12 -2.80 -7.75
CA ALA A 23 -13.15 -2.02 -6.51
C ALA A 23 -11.87 -1.16 -6.38
N CYS A 24 -10.70 -1.75 -6.64
CA CYS A 24 -9.42 -1.06 -6.55
C CYS A 24 -9.27 0.01 -7.63
N ARG A 25 -9.63 -0.27 -8.90
CA ARG A 25 -9.67 0.73 -9.97
C ARG A 25 -10.55 1.91 -9.61
N ARG A 26 -11.77 1.65 -9.14
CA ARG A 26 -12.71 2.70 -8.74
C ARG A 26 -12.17 3.56 -7.60
N LEU A 27 -11.54 2.94 -6.60
CA LEU A 27 -10.90 3.66 -5.50
C LEU A 27 -9.81 4.62 -5.99
N LEU A 28 -8.92 4.15 -6.87
CA LEU A 28 -7.82 4.98 -7.40
C LEU A 28 -8.34 6.09 -8.32
N GLU A 29 -9.30 5.79 -9.20
CA GLU A 29 -9.88 6.76 -10.14
C GLU A 29 -10.76 7.83 -9.45
N ALA A 30 -11.42 7.47 -8.35
CA ALA A 30 -12.27 8.40 -7.59
C ALA A 30 -11.48 9.24 -6.58
N SER A 31 -10.20 8.93 -6.35
CA SER A 31 -9.35 9.70 -5.43
C SER A 31 -9.04 11.07 -6.02
N ASN A 32 -9.45 12.12 -5.31
CA ASN A 32 -9.01 13.50 -5.60
C ASN A 32 -7.76 13.89 -4.80
N GLU A 33 -7.14 12.93 -4.12
CA GLU A 33 -5.97 13.11 -3.28
C GLU A 33 -4.74 12.44 -3.91
N PRO A 34 -3.51 12.88 -3.55
CA PRO A 34 -2.31 12.22 -4.00
C PRO A 34 -2.32 10.73 -3.64
N LEU A 35 -2.01 9.89 -4.63
CA LEU A 35 -1.85 8.46 -4.48
C LEU A 35 -0.38 8.18 -4.13
N VAL A 36 -0.12 7.80 -2.88
CA VAL A 36 1.24 7.64 -2.36
C VAL A 36 1.59 6.17 -2.24
N VAL A 37 2.69 5.76 -2.87
CA VAL A 37 3.20 4.39 -2.84
C VAL A 37 4.49 4.37 -2.02
N PRO A 38 4.52 3.78 -0.83
CA PRO A 38 5.77 3.52 -0.12
C PRO A 38 6.71 2.71 -1.01
N ALA A 39 7.95 3.15 -1.20
CA ALA A 39 8.88 2.53 -2.16
C ALA A 39 9.02 0.99 -2.04
N PRO A 40 9.00 0.37 -0.84
CA PRO A 40 9.03 -1.10 -0.72
C PRO A 40 7.88 -1.83 -1.40
N VAL A 41 6.70 -1.22 -1.53
CA VAL A 41 5.53 -1.81 -2.20
C VAL A 41 5.83 -2.11 -3.66
N LEU A 42 6.64 -1.27 -4.32
CA LEU A 42 7.02 -1.47 -5.72
C LEU A 42 7.74 -2.80 -5.96
N VAL A 43 8.50 -3.29 -4.97
CA VAL A 43 9.25 -4.56 -5.07
C VAL A 43 8.28 -5.74 -5.14
N GLU A 44 7.23 -5.74 -4.31
CA GLU A 44 6.23 -6.81 -4.34
C GLU A 44 5.35 -6.72 -5.59
N VAL A 45 4.98 -5.51 -6.00
CA VAL A 45 4.21 -5.32 -7.23
C VAL A 45 4.99 -5.79 -8.45
N GLU A 46 6.29 -5.48 -8.56
CA GLU A 46 7.16 -6.01 -9.62
C GLU A 46 7.17 -7.54 -9.59
N TYR A 47 7.40 -8.13 -8.42
CA TYR A 47 7.47 -9.57 -8.25
C TYR A 47 6.20 -10.27 -8.76
N TRP A 48 5.02 -9.74 -8.46
CA TRP A 48 3.74 -10.32 -8.89
C TRP A 48 3.41 -10.03 -10.35
N THR A 49 3.64 -8.80 -10.82
CA THR A 49 3.41 -8.43 -12.23
C THR A 49 4.26 -9.27 -13.16
N GLN A 50 5.54 -9.48 -12.86
CA GLN A 50 6.42 -10.35 -13.66
C GLN A 50 5.93 -11.80 -13.74
N ARG A 51 5.33 -12.31 -12.65
CA ARG A 51 4.83 -13.70 -12.57
C ARG A 51 3.50 -13.91 -13.26
N ARG A 52 2.63 -12.90 -13.31
CA ARG A 52 1.22 -13.08 -13.67
C ARG A 52 0.75 -12.22 -14.85
N LEU A 53 1.27 -11.02 -15.00
CA LEU A 53 0.78 -10.02 -15.97
C LEU A 53 1.77 -9.74 -17.10
N GLY A 54 3.04 -10.13 -16.90
CA GLY A 54 4.14 -9.85 -17.81
C GLY A 54 4.66 -8.41 -17.67
N THR A 55 5.77 -8.13 -18.36
CA THR A 55 6.51 -6.87 -18.23
C THR A 55 5.70 -5.63 -18.60
N GLY A 56 4.70 -5.75 -19.48
CA GLY A 56 3.89 -4.62 -19.92
C GLY A 56 3.13 -3.91 -18.80
N ALA A 57 2.59 -4.67 -17.84
CA ALA A 57 1.88 -4.10 -16.69
C ALA A 57 2.82 -3.30 -15.77
N TRP A 58 4.03 -3.83 -15.55
CA TRP A 58 5.06 -3.15 -14.77
C TRP A 58 5.54 -1.85 -15.44
N LEU A 59 5.79 -1.88 -16.76
CA LEU A 59 6.18 -0.69 -17.50
C LEU A 59 5.09 0.39 -17.49
N ALA A 60 3.82 0.00 -17.61
CA ALA A 60 2.71 0.95 -17.50
C ALA A 60 2.66 1.63 -16.12
N LEU A 61 2.90 0.89 -15.04
CA LEU A 61 3.00 1.48 -13.69
C LEU A 61 4.18 2.46 -13.59
N LEU A 62 5.34 2.14 -14.16
CA LEU A 62 6.49 3.06 -14.18
C LEU A 62 6.20 4.33 -14.99
N ASP A 63 5.50 4.22 -16.12
CA ASP A 63 5.06 5.38 -16.90
C ASP A 63 4.08 6.25 -16.10
N ASP A 64 3.13 5.64 -15.38
CA ASP A 64 2.19 6.36 -14.50
C ASP A 64 2.92 7.08 -13.35
N ILE A 65 3.93 6.45 -12.74
CA ILE A 65 4.80 7.08 -11.74
C ILE A 65 5.55 8.27 -12.35
N ALA A 66 6.16 8.09 -13.53
CA ALA A 66 6.91 9.14 -14.20
C ALA A 66 6.01 10.32 -14.63
N ALA A 67 4.75 10.05 -14.95
CA ALA A 67 3.74 11.06 -15.24
C ALA A 67 3.17 11.76 -13.99
N GLY A 68 3.53 11.29 -12.78
CA GLY A 68 3.08 11.85 -11.51
C GLY A 68 1.69 11.39 -11.08
N ALA A 69 1.14 10.34 -11.69
CA ALA A 69 -0.12 9.74 -11.26
C ALA A 69 0.01 9.05 -9.89
N PHE A 70 1.20 8.52 -9.59
CA PHE A 70 1.57 7.98 -8.28
C PHE A 70 2.81 8.70 -7.75
N GLN A 71 2.79 9.05 -6.46
CA GLN A 71 3.93 9.61 -5.75
C GLN A 71 4.63 8.51 -4.97
N VAL A 72 5.90 8.25 -5.29
CA VAL A 72 6.69 7.27 -4.54
C VAL A 72 7.26 7.95 -3.29
N GLU A 73 6.97 7.38 -2.13
CA GLU A 73 7.50 7.85 -0.85
C GLU A 73 8.64 6.94 -0.40
N ASP A 74 9.85 7.48 -0.36
CA ASP A 74 11.04 6.76 0.08
C ASP A 74 11.05 6.57 1.60
N LEU A 75 11.67 5.47 2.04
CA LEU A 75 11.95 5.27 3.46
C LEU A 75 13.08 6.19 3.91
N VAL A 76 12.86 6.84 5.05
CA VAL A 76 13.92 7.59 5.74
C VAL A 76 14.49 6.79 6.91
N ALA A 77 15.65 7.20 7.43
CA ALA A 77 16.31 6.50 8.54
C ALA A 77 15.43 6.32 9.80
N ALA A 78 14.48 7.23 10.04
CA ALA A 78 13.54 7.11 11.14
C ALA A 78 12.52 5.97 10.93
N ASP A 79 12.14 5.71 9.68
CA ASP A 79 11.17 4.67 9.32
C ASP A 79 11.72 3.29 9.66
N TYR A 80 13.00 3.02 9.41
CA TYR A 80 13.63 1.74 9.75
C TYR A 80 13.61 1.41 11.25
N ARG A 81 13.76 2.42 12.12
CA ARG A 81 13.60 2.20 13.57
C ARG A 81 12.16 1.84 13.88
N ARG A 82 11.21 2.53 13.25
CA ARG A 82 9.78 2.24 13.45
C ARG A 82 9.41 0.85 12.94
N ILE A 83 9.92 0.46 11.78
CA ILE A 83 9.76 -0.87 11.18
C ILE A 83 10.29 -1.94 12.14
N CYS A 84 11.48 -1.74 12.72
CA CYS A 84 12.03 -2.65 13.72
C CYS A 84 11.09 -2.81 14.93
N ASP A 85 10.59 -1.69 15.49
CA ASP A 85 9.61 -1.74 16.59
C ASP A 85 8.32 -2.48 16.22
N LEU A 86 7.85 -2.32 14.98
CA LEU A 86 6.63 -2.97 14.49
C LEU A 86 6.83 -4.47 14.33
N CYS A 87 7.90 -4.90 13.65
CA CYS A 87 8.22 -6.31 13.47
C CYS A 87 8.42 -7.02 14.81
N ASP A 88 9.07 -6.38 15.80
CA ASP A 88 9.22 -6.94 17.14
C ASP A 88 7.87 -7.04 17.87
N ARG A 89 7.06 -5.98 17.85
CA ARG A 89 5.75 -5.94 18.52
C ARG A 89 4.75 -6.95 17.97
N TYR A 90 4.79 -7.20 16.67
CA TYR A 90 3.84 -8.06 15.96
C TYR A 90 4.51 -9.34 15.43
N ALA A 91 5.58 -9.80 16.08
CA ALA A 91 6.33 -10.99 15.66
C ALA A 91 5.44 -12.25 15.55
N ASP A 92 4.45 -12.40 16.43
CA ASP A 92 3.52 -13.53 16.42
C ASP A 92 2.48 -13.46 15.28
N ALA A 93 2.31 -12.30 14.66
CA ALA A 93 1.39 -12.09 13.54
C ALA A 93 2.06 -12.26 12.17
N ASP A 94 3.37 -12.54 12.14
CA ASP A 94 4.18 -12.74 10.92
C ASP A 94 4.06 -11.56 9.93
N ILE A 95 4.04 -10.33 10.45
CA ILE A 95 3.97 -9.15 9.58
C ILE A 95 5.29 -8.98 8.81
N GLY A 96 5.16 -8.71 7.51
CA GLY A 96 6.31 -8.54 6.63
C GLY A 96 7.02 -7.19 6.79
N PHE A 97 8.22 -7.07 6.23
CA PHE A 97 8.93 -5.78 6.13
C PHE A 97 8.09 -4.74 5.38
N VAL A 98 7.39 -5.14 4.32
CA VAL A 98 6.56 -4.23 3.52
C VAL A 98 5.37 -3.71 4.33
N ASP A 99 4.63 -4.58 5.04
CA ASP A 99 3.53 -4.18 5.92
C ASP A 99 3.99 -3.16 6.98
N ALA A 100 5.11 -3.45 7.64
CA ALA A 100 5.68 -2.58 8.65
C ALA A 100 6.16 -1.24 8.05
N ALA A 101 6.70 -1.26 6.83
CA ALA A 101 7.13 -0.06 6.12
C ALA A 101 5.95 0.82 5.69
N VAL A 102 4.89 0.21 5.16
CA VAL A 102 3.64 0.89 4.81
C VAL A 102 3.05 1.58 6.04
N LEU A 103 2.99 0.88 7.19
CA LEU A 103 2.49 1.48 8.43
C LEU A 103 3.41 2.61 8.93
N ALA A 104 4.72 2.44 8.89
CA ALA A 104 5.67 3.48 9.30
C ALA A 104 5.53 4.75 8.45
N VAL A 105 5.41 4.62 7.12
CA VAL A 105 5.17 5.75 6.22
C VAL A 105 3.80 6.40 6.49
N THR A 106 2.76 5.60 6.67
CA THR A 106 1.41 6.07 6.99
C THR A 106 1.40 6.90 8.28
N GLU A 107 2.11 6.43 9.32
CA GLU A 107 2.29 7.18 10.58
C GLU A 107 3.07 8.48 10.38
N ARG A 108 4.17 8.44 9.62
CA ARG A 108 5.02 9.61 9.39
C ARG A 108 4.29 10.70 8.62
N LEU A 109 3.45 10.33 7.66
CA LEU A 109 2.61 11.27 6.90
C LEU A 109 1.35 11.69 7.66
N GLY A 110 1.06 11.06 8.80
CA GLY A 110 -0.12 11.35 9.61
C GLY A 110 -1.44 10.98 8.92
N GLU A 111 -1.40 10.07 7.95
CA GLU A 111 -2.57 9.74 7.14
C GLU A 111 -3.46 8.72 7.88
N PRO A 112 -4.76 8.98 8.07
CA PRO A 112 -5.63 8.10 8.85
C PRO A 112 -6.17 6.92 8.03
N LYS A 113 -5.78 6.81 6.75
CA LYS A 113 -6.33 5.85 5.80
C LYS A 113 -5.23 5.12 5.02
N LEU A 114 -5.54 3.90 4.65
CA LEU A 114 -4.67 3.02 3.88
C LEU A 114 -5.52 2.25 2.88
N ALA A 115 -5.14 2.26 1.60
CA ALA A 115 -5.66 1.31 0.65
C ALA A 115 -4.93 -0.01 0.84
N THR A 116 -5.62 -1.05 1.34
CA THR A 116 -5.07 -2.41 1.47
C THR A 116 -6.20 -3.44 1.36
N LEU A 117 -5.87 -4.60 0.78
CA LEU A 117 -6.72 -5.79 0.81
C LEU A 117 -6.38 -6.68 2.03
N ASP A 118 -5.24 -6.47 2.68
CA ASP A 118 -4.85 -7.18 3.90
C ASP A 118 -5.45 -6.54 5.16
N ARG A 119 -6.73 -6.81 5.33
CA ARG A 119 -7.47 -6.33 6.51
C ARG A 119 -7.08 -7.04 7.79
N ARG A 120 -6.49 -8.23 7.69
CA ARG A 120 -6.10 -9.02 8.86
C ARG A 120 -4.88 -8.40 9.52
N HIS A 121 -3.80 -8.13 8.78
CA HIS A 121 -2.60 -7.53 9.35
C HIS A 121 -2.90 -6.09 9.77
N PHE A 122 -3.36 -5.24 8.86
CA PHE A 122 -3.56 -3.82 9.16
C PHE A 122 -4.70 -3.54 10.15
N GLY A 123 -5.69 -4.42 10.29
CA GLY A 123 -6.73 -4.29 11.31
C GLY A 123 -6.25 -4.57 12.74
N THR A 124 -5.19 -5.36 12.91
CA THR A 124 -4.61 -5.68 14.23
C THR A 124 -3.54 -4.68 14.65
N MET A 125 -2.84 -4.07 13.69
CA MET A 125 -1.83 -3.07 13.98
C MET A 125 -2.45 -1.78 14.56
N ARG A 126 -1.69 -1.09 15.40
CA ARG A 126 -2.10 0.15 16.06
C ARG A 126 -1.16 1.29 15.66
N PRO A 127 -1.61 2.20 14.78
CA PRO A 127 -0.83 3.37 14.40
C PRO A 127 -0.65 4.32 15.59
N ARG A 128 0.38 5.17 15.54
CA ARG A 128 0.70 6.13 16.62
C ARG A 128 -0.22 7.36 16.67
N HIS A 129 -0.89 7.69 15.56
CA HIS A 129 -1.60 8.97 15.37
C HIS A 129 -3.12 8.84 15.36
N VAL A 130 -3.67 7.61 15.30
CA VAL A 130 -5.12 7.33 15.33
C VAL A 130 -5.37 6.00 16.07
N ASP A 131 -6.60 5.76 16.53
CA ASP A 131 -6.94 4.50 17.23
C ASP A 131 -6.88 3.27 16.30
N ALA A 132 -7.29 3.46 15.04
CA ALA A 132 -7.22 2.47 13.97
C ALA A 132 -7.18 3.17 12.60
N LEU A 133 -6.54 2.55 11.61
CA LEU A 133 -6.58 3.03 10.24
C LEU A 133 -7.95 2.78 9.61
N THR A 134 -8.39 3.70 8.77
CA THR A 134 -9.49 3.47 7.82
C THR A 134 -8.94 2.67 6.64
N LEU A 135 -9.31 1.40 6.53
CA LEU A 135 -8.87 0.53 5.44
C LEU A 135 -9.81 0.65 4.24
N LEU A 136 -9.23 0.87 3.05
CA LEU A 136 -9.94 1.04 1.79
C LEU A 136 -9.49 -0.03 0.77
N PRO A 137 -10.34 -0.43 -0.20
CA PRO A 137 -11.74 -0.06 -0.32
C PRO A 137 -12.57 -0.59 0.86
N LEU A 138 -13.67 0.08 1.19
CA LEU A 138 -14.65 -0.45 2.16
C LEU A 138 -15.33 -1.69 1.55
N ASP A 139 -15.69 -2.67 2.38
CA ASP A 139 -16.47 -3.80 1.91
C ASP A 139 -17.80 -3.25 1.38
N GLU A 140 -18.18 -3.65 0.17
CA GLU A 140 -19.55 -3.41 -0.26
C GLU A 140 -20.48 -4.20 0.69
N PRO A 141 -21.55 -3.59 1.22
CA PRO A 141 -22.47 -4.24 2.15
C PRO A 141 -23.21 -5.44 1.52
#